data_AF-A0A1H8IKA2-F1
#
_entry.id   AF-A0A1H8IKA2-F1
#
_cell.length_a   1.000
_cell.length_b   1.000
_cell.length_c   1.000
_cell.angle_alpha   90.00
_cell.angle_beta   90.00
_cell.angle_gamma   90.00
#
_symmetry.space_group_name_H-M   'P 1'
#
loop_
_entity.id
_entity.type
_entity.pdbx_description
1 polymer ?
#
loop_
_entity_poly.entity_id
_entity_poly.type
_entity_poly.pdbx_seq_one_letter_code
_entity_poly.pdbx_strand_id
1 'polypeptide(L)'
;MFIITIGLIFLLLASVLSQITHFKKSYLFWIITTGIYLLTAIVGYHTESLHLPLGFCTGIILVHFFFKKELKVYWFTLFFGLVAFFLSHYTTPSLPVSHLTDMNFINQQIEKFSTVEYIKTFTPEEEVQDELRYYLDGEAEDSRIMLSSYMMLDQRIKPKNKIWLIYESMHDMKIKGNLIITATDSTTIHLQMNGEDYIGRIDTSEGKPYLKYVIKGQLKNRYKP
;
A
#
# COMPACT_ATOMS: atom_id res chain seq x y z
N MET A 1 -2.74 -1.82 -18.21
CA MET A 1 -1.84 -0.68 -18.50
C MET A 1 -0.36 -1.06 -18.33
N PHE A 2 0.04 -1.63 -17.19
CA PHE A 2 1.41 -2.09 -16.89
C PHE A 2 2.06 -2.98 -17.97
N ILE A 3 1.35 -4.00 -18.48
CA ILE A 3 1.85 -4.88 -19.55
C ILE A 3 2.11 -4.12 -20.85
N ILE A 4 1.30 -3.09 -21.13
CA ILE A 4 1.44 -2.25 -22.32
C ILE A 4 2.67 -1.35 -22.17
N THR A 5 2.91 -0.79 -20.99
CA THR A 5 4.11 0.02 -20.70
C THR A 5 5.39 -0.81 -20.80
N ILE A 6 5.41 -2.02 -20.23
CA ILE A 6 6.55 -2.93 -20.35
C ILE A 6 6.76 -3.34 -21.81
N GLY A 7 5.69 -3.65 -22.54
CA GLY A 7 5.74 -3.99 -23.96
C GLY A 7 6.28 -2.83 -24.81
N LEU A 8 5.88 -1.59 -24.52
CA LEU A 8 6.39 -0.39 -25.18
C LEU A 8 7.87 -0.17 -24.86
N ILE A 9 8.28 -0.24 -23.59
CA ILE A 9 9.69 -0.12 -23.18
C ILE A 9 10.54 -1.20 -23.86
N PHE A 10 10.03 -2.44 -23.94
CA PHE A 10 10.70 -3.55 -24.61
C PHE A 10 10.83 -3.33 -26.12
N LEU A 11 9.77 -2.89 -26.80
CA LEU A 11 9.80 -2.57 -28.23
C LEU A 11 10.75 -1.41 -28.54
N LEU A 12 10.79 -0.40 -27.66
CA LEU A 12 11.68 0.74 -27.79
C LEU A 12 13.15 0.33 -27.60
N LEU A 13 13.44 -0.51 -26.58
CA LEU A 13 14.75 -1.15 -26.38
C LEU A 13 15.15 -1.99 -27.59
N ALA A 14 14.25 -2.82 -28.11
CA ALA A 14 14.48 -3.65 -29.30
C ALA A 14 14.78 -2.79 -30.55
N SER A 15 14.14 -1.63 -30.71
CA SER A 15 14.42 -0.72 -31.83
C SER A 15 15.80 -0.08 -31.73
N VAL A 16 16.22 0.34 -30.52
CA VAL A 16 17.56 0.88 -30.25
C VAL A 16 18.62 -0.20 -30.48
N LEU A 17 18.35 -1.42 -30.01
CA LEU A 17 19.19 -2.60 -30.25
C LEU A 17 19.35 -2.89 -31.74
N SER A 18 18.28 -2.75 -32.53
CA SER A 18 18.31 -3.03 -33.97
C SER A 18 19.23 -2.08 -34.75
N GLN A 19 19.32 -0.81 -34.35
CA GLN A 19 20.15 0.20 -35.01
C GLN A 19 21.65 0.11 -34.65
N ILE A 20 22.01 -0.55 -33.54
CA ILE A 20 23.39 -0.64 -33.03
C ILE A 20 24.06 -1.98 -33.41
N THR A 21 23.36 -2.84 -34.15
CA THR A 21 23.83 -4.17 -34.61
C THR A 21 25.11 -4.17 -35.46
N HIS A 22 25.62 -3.01 -35.87
CA HIS A 22 26.95 -2.89 -36.47
C HIS A 22 28.12 -3.15 -35.48
N PHE A 23 27.88 -3.12 -34.17
CA PHE A 23 28.89 -3.44 -33.15
C PHE A 23 28.83 -4.91 -32.75
N LYS A 24 29.57 -5.77 -33.47
CA LYS A 24 29.78 -7.21 -33.17
C LYS A 24 30.30 -7.53 -31.76
N LYS A 25 30.59 -6.53 -30.91
CA LYS A 25 31.41 -6.70 -29.72
C LYS A 25 30.70 -6.75 -28.37
N SER A 26 29.38 -6.66 -28.25
CA SER A 26 28.80 -6.83 -26.90
C SER A 26 27.32 -7.20 -26.79
N TYR A 27 26.92 -8.36 -27.32
CA TYR A 27 25.63 -8.96 -27.00
C TYR A 27 25.40 -9.08 -25.48
N LEU A 28 26.46 -9.40 -24.73
CA LEU A 28 26.42 -9.54 -23.28
C LEU A 28 26.11 -8.21 -22.55
N PHE A 29 26.70 -7.09 -22.98
CA PHE A 29 26.43 -5.76 -22.40
C PHE A 29 24.95 -5.38 -22.55
N TRP A 30 24.36 -5.70 -23.71
CA TRP A 30 22.99 -5.36 -24.00
C TRP A 30 21.98 -6.21 -23.23
N ILE A 31 22.26 -7.50 -23.02
CA ILE A 31 21.47 -8.33 -22.09
C ILE A 31 21.54 -7.75 -20.67
N ILE A 32 22.73 -7.39 -20.20
CA ILE A 32 22.91 -6.83 -18.85
C ILE A 32 22.15 -5.50 -18.71
N THR A 33 22.23 -4.64 -19.71
CA THR A 33 21.55 -3.34 -19.72
C THR A 33 20.03 -3.53 -19.73
N THR A 34 19.52 -4.42 -20.58
CA THR A 34 18.08 -4.75 -20.64
C THR A 34 17.60 -5.37 -19.32
N GLY A 35 18.38 -6.26 -18.71
CA GLY A 35 18.10 -6.85 -17.41
C GLY A 35 18.05 -5.80 -16.29
N ILE A 36 18.98 -4.83 -16.30
CA ILE A 36 19.00 -3.71 -15.34
C ILE A 36 17.79 -2.79 -15.55
N TYR A 37 17.42 -2.47 -16.80
CA TYR A 37 16.21 -1.69 -17.08
C TYR A 37 14.92 -2.42 -16.64
N LEU A 38 14.85 -3.73 -16.82
CA LEU A 38 13.75 -4.56 -16.31
C LEU A 38 13.72 -4.58 -14.78
N LEU A 39 14.86 -4.79 -14.13
CA LEU A 39 14.98 -4.76 -12.68
C LEU A 39 14.61 -3.40 -12.10
N THR A 40 15.05 -2.31 -12.72
CA THR A 40 14.70 -0.94 -12.28
C THR A 40 13.25 -0.61 -12.55
N ALA A 41 12.63 -1.14 -13.60
CA ALA A 41 11.18 -1.05 -13.79
C ALA A 41 10.41 -1.85 -12.72
N ILE A 42 10.88 -3.03 -12.33
CA ILE A 42 10.28 -3.85 -11.27
C ILE A 42 10.46 -3.21 -9.89
N VAL A 43 11.67 -2.71 -9.57
CA VAL A 43 11.97 -2.06 -8.29
C VAL A 43 11.28 -0.69 -8.21
N GLY A 44 11.27 0.08 -9.30
CA GLY A 44 10.54 1.36 -9.39
C GLY A 44 9.04 1.20 -9.23
N TYR A 45 8.49 0.03 -9.55
CA TYR A 45 7.09 -0.32 -9.27
C TYR A 45 6.79 -0.57 -7.79
N HIS A 46 7.80 -0.73 -6.94
CA HIS A 46 7.64 -1.06 -5.51
C HIS A 46 8.04 0.06 -4.54
N THR A 47 8.65 1.14 -5.00
CA THR A 47 9.12 2.22 -4.11
C THR A 47 8.75 3.59 -4.66
N GLU A 48 7.85 4.33 -4.00
CA GLU A 48 7.44 5.65 -4.49
C GLU A 48 8.52 6.73 -4.42
N SER A 49 9.33 6.74 -3.37
CA SER A 49 10.09 7.95 -3.03
C SER A 49 11.34 8.12 -3.89
N LEU A 50 11.74 7.06 -4.57
CA LEU A 50 12.86 7.05 -5.47
C LEU A 50 12.38 6.49 -6.80
N HIS A 51 11.62 7.32 -7.53
CA HIS A 51 11.85 7.46 -8.95
C HIS A 51 13.27 8.03 -9.15
N LEU A 52 14.28 7.39 -8.57
CA LEU A 52 15.63 7.55 -9.03
C LEU A 52 15.51 7.22 -10.50
N PRO A 53 16.05 8.07 -11.37
CA PRO A 53 16.14 7.73 -12.76
C PRO A 53 17.28 6.69 -12.83
N LEU A 54 17.13 5.54 -12.17
CA LEU A 54 18.12 4.48 -12.07
C LEU A 54 18.46 3.99 -13.47
N GLY A 55 17.48 3.94 -14.37
CA GLY A 55 17.71 3.74 -15.80
C GLY A 55 18.61 4.83 -16.43
N PHE A 56 18.42 6.09 -16.08
CA PHE A 56 19.26 7.21 -16.53
C PHE A 56 20.66 7.17 -15.91
N CYS A 57 20.79 6.93 -14.60
CA CYS A 57 22.05 6.81 -13.88
C CYS A 57 22.84 5.59 -14.37
N THR A 58 22.19 4.44 -14.54
CA THR A 58 22.83 3.23 -15.10
C THR A 58 23.17 3.40 -16.57
N GLY A 59 22.33 4.07 -17.35
CA GLY A 59 22.64 4.46 -18.73
C GLY A 59 23.88 5.36 -18.81
N ILE A 60 23.98 6.37 -17.95
CA ILE A 60 25.16 7.24 -17.84
C ILE A 60 26.39 6.45 -17.42
N ILE A 61 26.30 5.62 -16.37
CA ILE A 61 27.42 4.80 -15.87
C ILE A 61 27.90 3.83 -16.96
N LEU A 62 26.98 3.12 -17.60
CA LEU A 62 27.29 2.12 -18.62
C LEU A 62 27.93 2.77 -19.85
N VAL A 63 27.40 3.90 -20.33
CA VAL A 63 28.01 4.63 -21.45
C VAL A 63 29.38 5.19 -21.05
N HIS A 64 29.52 5.75 -19.85
CA HIS A 64 30.78 6.33 -19.38
C HIS A 64 31.89 5.28 -19.22
N PHE A 65 31.57 4.08 -18.72
CA PHE A 65 32.56 3.02 -18.49
C PHE A 65 32.84 2.14 -19.72
N PHE A 66 31.83 1.82 -20.55
CA PHE A 66 31.99 0.86 -21.64
C PHE A 66 32.14 1.49 -23.04
N PHE A 67 31.62 2.70 -23.25
CA PHE A 67 31.64 3.36 -24.56
C PHE A 67 32.49 4.63 -24.51
N LYS A 68 33.80 4.48 -24.68
CA LYS A 68 34.70 5.62 -24.87
C LYS A 68 34.27 6.43 -26.12
N LYS A 69 33.62 7.58 -25.88
CA LYS A 69 33.49 8.76 -26.76
C LYS A 69 32.63 8.67 -28.03
N GLU A 70 31.76 7.68 -28.22
CA GLU A 70 30.75 7.81 -29.28
C GLU A 70 29.58 8.69 -28.85
N LEU A 71 29.71 9.99 -29.15
CA LEU A 71 28.75 11.04 -28.77
C LEU A 71 27.30 10.68 -29.16
N LYS A 72 27.10 10.01 -30.30
CA LYS A 72 25.78 9.55 -30.75
C LYS A 72 25.16 8.53 -29.80
N VAL A 73 25.90 7.52 -29.37
CA VAL A 73 25.42 6.47 -28.46
C VAL A 73 25.11 7.07 -27.08
N TYR A 74 25.91 8.03 -26.62
CA TYR A 74 25.66 8.77 -25.39
C TYR A 74 24.32 9.52 -25.42
N TRP A 75 24.10 10.35 -26.45
CA TRP A 75 22.85 11.11 -26.58
C TRP A 75 21.62 10.21 -26.73
N PHE A 76 21.73 9.11 -27.48
CA PHE A 76 20.64 8.17 -27.63
C PHE A 76 20.26 7.47 -26.31
N THR A 77 21.25 7.05 -25.52
CA THR A 77 21.00 6.40 -24.21
C THR A 77 20.38 7.38 -23.21
N LEU A 78 20.81 8.64 -23.25
CA LEU A 78 20.34 9.70 -22.37
C LEU A 78 18.90 10.12 -22.73
N PHE A 79 18.60 10.27 -24.01
CA PHE A 79 17.24 10.49 -24.53
C PHE A 79 16.33 9.31 -24.20
N PHE A 80 16.82 8.07 -24.36
CA PHE A 80 16.07 6.86 -24.01
C PHE A 80 15.72 6.81 -22.51
N GLY A 81 16.69 7.05 -21.63
CA GLY A 81 16.45 7.08 -20.18
C GLY A 81 15.42 8.14 -19.77
N LEU A 82 15.42 9.28 -20.45
CA LEU A 82 14.46 10.36 -20.24
C LEU A 82 13.04 9.96 -20.67
N VAL A 83 12.89 9.37 -21.87
CA VAL A 83 11.59 8.90 -22.37
C VAL A 83 11.04 7.78 -21.47
N ALA A 84 11.87 6.82 -21.07
CA ALA A 84 11.47 5.75 -20.18
C ALA A 84 11.02 6.27 -18.81
N PHE A 85 11.71 7.28 -18.26
CA PHE A 85 11.32 7.94 -17.02
C PHE A 85 9.95 8.62 -17.11
N PHE A 86 9.69 9.35 -18.20
CA PHE A 86 8.38 9.98 -18.40
C PHE A 86 7.28 8.94 -18.62
N LEU A 87 7.54 7.89 -19.39
CA LEU A 87 6.57 6.80 -19.57
C LEU A 87 6.26 6.10 -18.24
N SER A 88 7.27 5.80 -17.41
CA SER A 88 7.01 5.20 -16.10
C SER A 88 6.21 6.14 -15.22
N HIS A 89 6.65 7.39 -15.09
CA HIS A 89 6.01 8.37 -14.21
C HIS A 89 4.52 8.60 -14.53
N TYR A 90 4.14 8.65 -15.81
CA TYR A 90 2.76 8.94 -16.22
C TYR A 90 1.87 7.71 -16.44
N THR A 91 2.43 6.50 -16.56
CA THR A 91 1.62 5.29 -16.85
C THR A 91 1.53 4.29 -15.70
N THR A 92 2.38 4.40 -14.68
CA THR A 92 2.24 3.61 -13.46
C THR A 92 1.53 4.43 -12.38
N PRO A 93 0.40 3.96 -11.83
CA PRO A 93 -0.18 4.61 -10.65
C PRO A 93 0.83 4.56 -9.52
N SER A 94 1.11 5.71 -8.91
CA SER A 94 1.92 5.83 -7.70
C SER A 94 1.26 5.05 -6.56
N LEU A 95 2.03 4.23 -5.85
CA LEU A 95 1.57 3.42 -4.71
C LEU A 95 2.11 4.00 -3.40
N PRO A 96 1.39 4.91 -2.70
CA PRO A 96 1.78 5.59 -1.47
C PRO A 96 2.75 4.81 -0.54
N VAL A 97 3.86 5.39 -0.05
CA VAL A 97 4.75 4.79 0.97
C VAL A 97 3.95 4.43 2.22
N SER A 98 2.86 5.16 2.47
CA SER A 98 1.86 4.80 3.46
C SER A 98 1.36 3.35 3.28
N HIS A 99 1.20 2.84 2.05
CA HIS A 99 0.85 1.44 1.80
C HIS A 99 1.93 0.45 2.24
N LEU A 100 3.23 0.78 2.17
CA LEU A 100 4.29 -0.09 2.70
C LEU A 100 4.25 -0.15 4.22
N THR A 101 4.05 0.99 4.88
CA THR A 101 3.88 1.03 6.34
C THR A 101 2.59 0.33 6.79
N ASP A 102 1.54 0.43 5.97
CA ASP A 102 0.26 -0.23 6.24
C ASP A 102 0.35 -1.75 6.04
N MET A 103 1.09 -2.22 5.03
CA MET A 103 1.38 -3.64 4.83
C MET A 103 2.16 -4.24 5.99
N ASN A 104 3.17 -3.52 6.50
CA ASN A 104 3.90 -3.96 7.68
C ASN A 104 2.99 -4.03 8.91
N PHE A 105 2.14 -3.03 9.12
CA PHE A 105 1.16 -3.04 10.20
C PHE A 105 0.20 -4.23 10.08
N ILE A 106 -0.40 -4.44 8.91
CA ILE A 106 -1.34 -5.54 8.64
C ILE A 106 -0.65 -6.88 8.91
N ASN A 107 0.54 -7.10 8.38
CA ASN A 107 1.30 -8.34 8.59
C ASN A 107 1.57 -8.59 10.08
N GLN A 108 2.01 -7.57 10.83
CA GLN A 108 2.21 -7.68 12.28
C GLN A 108 0.93 -8.03 13.04
N GLN A 109 -0.24 -7.54 12.59
CA GLN A 109 -1.51 -7.90 13.22
C GLN A 109 -1.95 -9.31 12.84
N ILE A 110 -1.85 -9.69 11.55
CA ILE A 110 -2.19 -11.05 11.06
C ILE A 110 -1.45 -12.12 11.84
N GLU A 111 -0.17 -11.92 12.14
CA GLU A 111 0.64 -12.89 12.89
C GLU A 111 0.07 -13.22 14.27
N LYS A 112 -0.75 -12.35 14.85
CA LYS A 112 -1.44 -12.55 16.14
C LYS A 112 -2.66 -13.47 16.01
N PHE A 113 -3.21 -13.64 14.82
CA PHE A 113 -4.38 -14.48 14.54
C PHE A 113 -3.99 -15.93 14.27
N SER A 114 -4.74 -16.88 14.82
CA SER A 114 -4.67 -18.30 14.44
C SER A 114 -5.34 -18.51 13.09
N THR A 115 -6.46 -17.82 12.87
CA THR A 115 -7.22 -17.83 11.62
C THR A 115 -7.72 -16.41 11.35
N VAL A 116 -7.50 -15.93 10.13
CA VAL A 116 -8.06 -14.66 9.65
C VAL A 116 -9.22 -14.98 8.72
N GLU A 117 -10.41 -14.46 9.03
CA GLU A 117 -11.60 -14.60 8.19
C GLU A 117 -11.53 -13.59 7.02
N TYR A 118 -11.27 -12.32 7.34
CA TYR A 118 -11.06 -11.30 6.32
C TYR A 118 -10.20 -10.13 6.83
N ILE A 119 -9.70 -9.38 5.87
CA ILE A 119 -9.09 -8.06 6.06
C ILE A 119 -9.81 -7.10 5.15
N LYS A 120 -10.34 -6.01 5.72
CA LYS A 120 -10.93 -4.91 4.96
C LYS A 120 -10.12 -3.65 5.16
N THR A 121 -9.94 -2.94 4.07
CA THR A 121 -9.30 -1.63 4.00
C THR A 121 -10.33 -0.65 3.50
N PHE A 122 -10.34 0.55 4.06
CA PHE A 122 -11.27 1.59 3.65
C PHE A 122 -10.54 2.90 3.39
N THR A 123 -11.06 3.69 2.47
CA THR A 123 -10.68 5.10 2.30
C THR A 123 -11.57 6.03 3.14
N PRO A 124 -11.11 7.26 3.46
CA PRO A 124 -11.89 8.21 4.26
C PRO A 124 -13.24 8.63 3.64
N GLU A 125 -13.38 8.49 2.32
CA GLU A 125 -14.52 8.95 1.51
C GLU A 125 -15.57 7.86 1.25
N GLU A 126 -15.34 6.62 1.70
CA GLU A 126 -16.31 5.55 1.50
C GLU A 126 -17.60 5.79 2.30
N GLU A 127 -18.75 5.44 1.72
CA GLU A 127 -20.08 5.64 2.34
C GLU A 127 -20.20 5.00 3.73
N VAL A 128 -19.52 3.87 3.92
CA VAL A 128 -19.48 3.19 5.23
C VAL A 128 -18.90 4.10 6.30
N GLN A 129 -17.96 5.00 5.98
CA GLN A 129 -17.37 5.91 6.96
C GLN A 129 -18.41 6.89 7.51
N ASP A 130 -19.35 7.35 6.70
CA ASP A 130 -20.41 8.25 7.17
C ASP A 130 -21.36 7.53 8.13
N GLU A 131 -21.67 6.25 7.86
CA GLU A 131 -22.45 5.42 8.79
C GLU A 131 -21.70 5.15 10.09
N LEU A 132 -20.38 4.93 10.04
CA LEU A 132 -19.55 4.73 11.22
C LEU A 132 -19.37 6.01 12.04
N ARG A 133 -19.34 7.18 11.38
CA ARG A 133 -19.21 8.49 12.01
C ARG A 133 -20.51 9.00 12.63
N TYR A 134 -21.65 8.43 12.26
CA TYR A 134 -22.97 8.87 12.72
C TYR A 134 -23.08 8.98 14.26
N TYR A 135 -22.36 8.14 14.99
CA TYR A 135 -22.40 8.10 16.47
C TYR A 135 -21.28 8.87 17.17
N LEU A 136 -20.36 9.50 16.44
CA LEU A 136 -19.20 10.20 17.01
C LEU A 136 -19.55 11.62 17.43
N ASP A 137 -18.86 12.12 18.45
CA ASP A 137 -18.96 13.51 18.94
C ASP A 137 -17.60 14.17 19.19
N GLY A 138 -16.50 13.56 18.75
CA GLY A 138 -15.16 14.13 18.91
C GLY A 138 -14.53 13.80 20.27
N GLU A 139 -15.01 12.75 20.95
CA GLU A 139 -14.53 12.35 22.27
C GLU A 139 -13.48 11.23 22.21
N ALA A 140 -12.80 11.00 23.34
CA ALA A 140 -11.75 9.97 23.44
C ALA A 140 -12.25 8.53 23.14
N GLU A 141 -13.57 8.29 23.22
CA GLU A 141 -14.18 7.00 22.93
C GLU A 141 -14.49 6.77 21.45
N ASP A 142 -14.31 7.79 20.58
CA ASP A 142 -14.68 7.77 19.17
C ASP A 142 -14.11 6.57 18.41
N SER A 143 -12.84 6.21 18.68
CA SER A 143 -12.21 5.07 18.01
C SER A 143 -12.89 3.73 18.36
N ARG A 144 -13.33 3.57 19.62
CA ARG A 144 -14.03 2.37 20.08
C ARG A 144 -15.44 2.34 19.49
N ILE A 145 -16.13 3.47 19.52
CA ILE A 145 -17.46 3.63 18.94
C ILE A 145 -17.42 3.26 17.46
N MET A 146 -16.42 3.72 16.72
CA MET A 146 -16.26 3.44 15.30
C MET A 146 -16.08 1.94 15.02
N LEU A 147 -15.22 1.24 15.78
CA LEU A 147 -15.04 -0.20 15.60
C LEU A 147 -16.29 -0.99 16.03
N SER A 148 -16.92 -0.62 17.15
CA SER A 148 -18.18 -1.24 17.60
C SER A 148 -19.30 -1.06 16.58
N SER A 149 -19.47 0.14 16.01
CA SER A 149 -20.40 0.41 14.91
C SER A 149 -20.14 -0.53 13.74
N TYR A 150 -18.88 -0.66 13.32
CA TYR A 150 -18.51 -1.54 12.23
C TYR A 150 -18.85 -3.01 12.53
N MET A 151 -18.59 -3.48 13.74
CA MET A 151 -18.94 -4.85 14.16
C MET A 151 -20.45 -5.10 14.11
N MET A 152 -21.27 -4.10 14.45
CA MET A 152 -22.73 -4.18 14.32
C MET A 152 -23.15 -4.31 12.86
N LEU A 153 -22.57 -3.50 11.97
CA LEU A 153 -22.83 -3.56 10.53
C LEU A 153 -22.43 -4.91 9.93
N ASP A 154 -21.25 -5.43 10.29
CA ASP A 154 -20.75 -6.74 9.84
C ASP A 154 -21.71 -7.88 10.22
N GLN A 155 -22.28 -7.82 11.43
CA GLN A 155 -23.25 -8.81 11.93
C GLN A 155 -24.71 -8.49 11.56
N ARG A 156 -24.96 -7.45 10.75
CA ARG A 156 -26.29 -6.97 10.35
C ARG A 156 -27.19 -6.63 11.54
N ILE A 157 -26.60 -6.16 12.62
CA ILE A 157 -27.27 -5.67 13.81
C ILE A 157 -27.39 -4.16 13.68
N LYS A 158 -28.60 -3.61 13.86
CA LYS A 158 -28.79 -2.16 13.90
C LYS A 158 -28.58 -1.65 15.34
N PRO A 159 -27.65 -0.70 15.58
CA PRO A 159 -27.56 -0.05 16.87
C PRO A 159 -28.89 0.63 17.23
N LYS A 160 -29.33 0.50 18.49
CA LYS A 160 -30.59 1.11 18.93
C LYS A 160 -30.49 2.63 19.01
N ASN A 161 -29.41 3.11 19.60
CA ASN A 161 -29.06 4.53 19.73
C ASN A 161 -27.58 4.64 20.17
N LYS A 162 -27.06 5.86 20.23
CA LYS A 162 -25.68 6.14 20.65
C LYS A 162 -25.36 5.61 22.05
N ILE A 163 -26.23 5.86 23.03
CA ILE A 163 -26.04 5.45 24.43
C ILE A 163 -25.93 3.93 24.53
N TRP A 164 -26.81 3.22 23.81
CA TRP A 164 -26.79 1.77 23.73
C TRP A 164 -25.49 1.28 23.12
N LEU A 165 -25.02 1.90 22.03
CA LEU A 165 -23.77 1.51 21.38
C LEU A 165 -22.56 1.68 22.30
N ILE A 166 -22.51 2.75 23.09
CA ILE A 166 -21.37 3.06 23.98
C ILE A 166 -21.39 2.19 25.24
N TYR A 167 -22.52 2.14 25.93
CA TYR A 167 -22.57 1.60 27.30
C TYR A 167 -23.25 0.23 27.39
N GLU A 168 -24.37 0.05 26.68
CA GLU A 168 -25.21 -1.15 26.85
C GLU A 168 -24.74 -2.31 25.96
N SER A 169 -24.17 -2.03 24.79
CA SER A 169 -23.73 -3.03 23.81
C SER A 169 -22.65 -3.96 24.39
N MET A 170 -21.79 -3.43 25.26
CA MET A 170 -20.76 -4.19 25.97
C MET A 170 -21.37 -5.30 26.83
N HIS A 171 -22.49 -5.00 27.48
CA HIS A 171 -23.20 -5.95 28.33
C HIS A 171 -24.12 -6.87 27.51
N ASP A 172 -24.99 -6.28 26.68
CA ASP A 172 -26.01 -6.99 25.91
C ASP A 172 -25.41 -7.97 24.90
N MET A 173 -24.36 -7.53 24.19
CA MET A 173 -23.69 -8.31 23.14
C MET A 173 -22.41 -8.99 23.65
N LYS A 174 -22.11 -8.85 24.94
CA LYS A 174 -20.91 -9.40 25.59
C LYS A 174 -19.62 -9.01 24.87
N ILE A 175 -19.55 -7.77 24.39
CA ILE A 175 -18.34 -7.25 23.72
C ILE A 175 -17.23 -7.13 24.77
N LYS A 176 -16.04 -7.63 24.43
CA LYS A 176 -14.85 -7.63 25.31
C LYS A 176 -13.65 -7.06 24.57
N GLY A 177 -12.61 -6.65 25.30
CA GLY A 177 -11.35 -6.16 24.72
C GLY A 177 -11.13 -4.66 24.96
N ASN A 178 -9.87 -4.26 25.10
CA ASN A 178 -9.44 -2.90 25.45
C ASN A 178 -8.01 -2.60 24.99
N LEU A 179 -7.42 -3.35 24.05
CA LEU A 179 -6.07 -3.01 23.60
C LEU A 179 -6.15 -1.74 22.74
N ILE A 180 -5.80 -0.60 23.32
CA ILE A 180 -5.71 0.69 22.64
C ILE A 180 -4.24 1.04 22.52
N ILE A 181 -3.72 1.06 21.29
CA ILE A 181 -2.40 1.61 21.01
C ILE A 181 -2.62 2.89 20.23
N THR A 182 -2.40 4.02 20.90
CA THR A 182 -2.51 5.36 20.31
C THR A 182 -1.13 5.85 19.92
N ALA A 183 -0.93 6.10 18.64
CA ALA A 183 0.15 6.93 18.10
C ALA A 183 -0.44 8.30 17.72
N THR A 184 0.42 9.25 17.37
CA THR A 184 0.06 10.67 17.17
C THR A 184 -1.18 10.87 16.28
N ASP A 185 -1.32 10.09 15.20
CA ASP A 185 -2.41 10.22 14.22
C ASP A 185 -3.19 8.92 13.99
N SER A 186 -3.00 7.91 14.84
CA SER A 186 -3.67 6.61 14.67
C SER A 186 -3.93 5.90 15.98
N THR A 187 -5.08 5.23 16.06
CA THR A 187 -5.47 4.41 17.20
C THR A 187 -5.78 3.00 16.72
N THR A 188 -5.10 2.01 17.27
CA THR A 188 -5.42 0.59 17.07
C THR A 188 -6.25 0.08 18.22
N ILE A 189 -7.39 -0.55 17.94
CA ILE A 189 -8.31 -1.10 18.94
C ILE A 189 -8.57 -2.57 18.67
N HIS A 190 -8.62 -3.38 19.73
CA HIS A 190 -9.11 -4.75 19.69
C HIS A 190 -10.42 -4.89 20.47
N LEU A 191 -11.45 -5.40 19.79
CA LEU A 191 -12.72 -5.80 20.37
C LEU A 191 -13.05 -7.23 19.97
N GLN A 192 -13.85 -7.91 20.80
CA GLN A 192 -14.30 -9.28 20.60
C GLN A 192 -15.81 -9.32 20.77
N MET A 193 -16.50 -10.01 19.86
CA MET A 193 -17.95 -10.23 19.93
C MET A 193 -18.28 -11.61 19.40
N ASN A 194 -19.13 -12.35 20.12
CA ASN A 194 -19.58 -13.70 19.73
C ASN A 194 -18.44 -14.70 19.47
N GLY A 195 -17.29 -14.52 20.12
CA GLY A 195 -16.12 -15.39 19.97
C GLY A 195 -15.20 -15.05 18.81
N GLU A 196 -15.53 -14.01 18.02
CA GLU A 196 -14.72 -13.44 16.95
C GLU A 196 -13.98 -12.19 17.43
N ASP A 197 -12.71 -12.08 17.07
CA ASP A 197 -11.82 -10.96 17.37
C ASP A 197 -11.76 -10.00 16.17
N TYR A 198 -11.89 -8.72 16.47
CA TYR A 198 -11.81 -7.60 15.52
C TYR A 198 -10.68 -6.68 15.95
N ILE A 199 -9.67 -6.50 15.09
CA ILE A 199 -8.64 -5.47 15.26
C ILE A 199 -8.89 -4.37 14.23
N GLY A 200 -9.21 -3.17 14.72
CA GLY A 200 -9.43 -1.98 13.91
C GLY A 200 -8.28 -0.99 14.05
N ARG A 201 -7.88 -0.35 12.95
CA ARG A 201 -7.01 0.84 12.97
C ARG A 201 -7.80 2.04 12.49
N ILE A 202 -7.87 3.05 13.33
CA ILE A 202 -8.52 4.33 13.09
C ILE A 202 -7.40 5.34 12.83
N ASP A 203 -7.43 5.99 11.68
CA ASP A 203 -6.54 7.10 11.34
C ASP A 203 -7.40 8.39 11.25
N THR A 204 -6.75 9.55 11.21
CA THR A 204 -7.43 10.85 11.03
C THR A 204 -7.12 11.40 9.64
N SER A 205 -8.16 11.84 8.93
CA SER A 205 -8.04 12.56 7.64
C SER A 205 -8.89 13.83 7.70
N GLU A 206 -8.30 14.97 7.34
CA GLU A 206 -8.98 16.29 7.37
C GLU A 206 -9.66 16.61 8.71
N GLY A 207 -9.05 16.18 9.82
CA GLY A 207 -9.58 16.37 11.17
C GLY A 207 -10.75 15.46 11.55
N LYS A 208 -11.13 14.49 10.70
CA LYS A 208 -12.15 13.49 11.00
C LYS A 208 -11.52 12.10 11.14
N PRO A 209 -11.88 11.33 12.19
CA PRO A 209 -11.46 9.94 12.27
C PRO A 209 -12.13 9.11 11.16
N TYR A 210 -11.45 8.06 10.71
CA TYR A 210 -11.99 7.07 9.80
C TYR A 210 -11.37 5.70 10.09
N LEU A 211 -12.16 4.65 9.85
CA LEU A 211 -11.72 3.28 10.06
C LEU A 211 -10.91 2.86 8.84
N LYS A 212 -9.59 2.79 8.97
CA LYS A 212 -8.69 2.50 7.86
C LYS A 212 -8.57 1.01 7.56
N TYR A 213 -8.47 0.20 8.61
CA TYR A 213 -8.34 -1.25 8.51
C TYR A 213 -9.20 -1.97 9.53
N VAL A 214 -9.78 -3.11 9.14
CA VAL A 214 -10.36 -4.11 10.04
C VAL A 214 -9.86 -5.49 9.68
N ILE A 215 -9.33 -6.20 10.68
CA ILE A 215 -8.99 -7.61 10.60
C ILE A 215 -9.95 -8.37 11.50
N LYS A 216 -10.65 -9.35 10.94
CA LYS A 216 -11.53 -10.24 11.68
C LYS A 216 -10.98 -11.67 11.68
N GLY A 217 -11.06 -12.33 12.82
CA GLY A 217 -10.76 -13.76 12.94
C GLY A 217 -10.64 -14.19 14.39
N GLN A 218 -9.78 -15.18 14.65
CA GLN A 218 -9.52 -15.69 15.99
C GLN A 218 -8.07 -15.46 16.40
N LEU A 219 -7.82 -14.88 17.57
CA LEU A 219 -6.47 -14.65 18.08
C LEU A 219 -5.82 -15.93 18.64
N LYS A 220 -4.51 -16.12 18.39
CA LYS A 220 -3.72 -17.28 18.89
C LYS A 220 -3.74 -17.36 20.41
N ASN A 221 -3.55 -16.23 21.07
CA ASN A 221 -3.65 -16.09 22.52
C ASN A 221 -4.74 -15.06 22.79
N ARG A 222 -5.97 -15.52 23.05
CA ARG A 222 -7.00 -14.64 23.62
C ARG A 222 -6.41 -14.08 24.91
N TYR A 223 -6.19 -12.77 24.97
CA TYR A 223 -5.80 -12.11 26.22
C TYR A 223 -6.78 -12.58 27.28
N LYS A 224 -6.31 -13.44 28.20
CA LYS A 224 -7.05 -13.71 29.42
C LYS A 224 -6.98 -12.41 30.22
N PRO A 225 -8.14 -11.85 30.62
CA PRO A 225 -8.17 -10.62 31.40
C PRO A 225 -7.35 -10.76 32.68
#